data_AF-A0A2E1M5W8-F1
#
_entry.id   AF-A0A2E1M5W8-F1
#
_cell.length_a   1.000
_cell.length_b   1.000
_cell.length_c   1.000
_cell.angle_alpha   90.00
_cell.angle_beta   90.00
_cell.angle_gamma   90.00
#
_symmetry.space_group_name_H-M   'P 1'
#
loop_
_entity.id
_entity.type
_entity.pdbx_description
1 polymer ?
#
loop_
_entity_poly.entity_id
_entity_poly.type
_entity_poly.pdbx_seq_one_letter_code
_entity_poly.pdbx_strand_id
1 'polypeptide(L)'
;MNGKQFLQSEFWILSWNASVNRSGVYEPGGDPEERSDFREGLVDYIETKILPTYQKQVREEEHLKHLGSLVKAGNRIGKSVLGHDGYRFGVAQKLLNLQLKYLWCSKFIPEPPHCPVDRVMINKTVLKNQVAWTRMTSVTEYKKVIAAMRTEADKQKLSLARWELEVFDRRDA
;
A
#
# COMPACT_ATOMS: atom_id res chain seq x y z
N MET A 1 -11.81 -21.69 10.61
CA MET A 1 -11.61 -20.52 9.73
C MET A 1 -12.82 -20.40 8.81
N ASN A 2 -13.51 -19.26 8.79
CA ASN A 2 -14.63 -19.03 7.87
C ASN A 2 -14.14 -18.44 6.53
N GLY A 3 -15.02 -18.35 5.53
CA GLY A 3 -14.66 -17.87 4.19
C GLY A 3 -14.11 -16.44 4.16
N LYS A 4 -14.60 -15.55 5.04
CA LYS A 4 -14.07 -14.19 5.16
C LYS A 4 -12.64 -14.19 5.68
N GLN A 5 -12.37 -14.95 6.74
CA GLN A 5 -11.04 -15.08 7.33
C GLN A 5 -10.03 -15.66 6.33
N PHE A 6 -10.44 -16.67 5.54
CA PHE A 6 -9.61 -17.24 4.48
C PHE A 6 -9.26 -16.20 3.39
N LEU A 7 -10.25 -15.45 2.89
CA LEU A 7 -9.98 -14.41 1.88
C LEU A 7 -9.06 -13.32 2.43
N GLN A 8 -9.25 -12.91 3.68
CA GLN A 8 -8.38 -11.92 4.32
C GLN A 8 -6.93 -12.40 4.42
N SER A 9 -6.68 -13.68 4.75
CA SER A 9 -5.33 -14.24 4.76
C SER A 9 -4.71 -14.27 3.36
N GLU A 10 -5.48 -14.64 2.33
CA GLU A 10 -5.01 -14.62 0.94
C GLU A 10 -4.65 -13.19 0.47
N PHE A 11 -5.50 -12.21 0.80
CA PHE A 11 -5.25 -10.80 0.47
C PHE A 11 -3.98 -10.28 1.13
N TRP A 12 -3.66 -10.73 2.35
CA TRP A 12 -2.41 -10.37 3.00
C TRP A 12 -1.19 -10.93 2.29
N ILE A 13 -1.24 -12.19 1.83
CA ILE A 13 -0.16 -12.80 1.06
C ILE A 13 0.07 -11.99 -0.23
N LEU A 14 -1.00 -11.67 -0.96
CA LEU A 14 -0.94 -10.89 -2.20
C LEU A 14 -0.40 -9.47 -1.97
N SER A 15 -0.93 -8.76 -0.96
CA SER A 15 -0.57 -7.37 -0.66
C SER A 15 0.87 -7.27 -0.16
N TRP A 16 1.29 -8.20 0.69
CA TRP A 16 2.66 -8.26 1.20
C TRP A 16 3.64 -8.45 0.06
N ASN A 17 3.47 -9.52 -0.72
CA ASN A 17 4.36 -9.85 -1.84
C ASN A 17 4.46 -8.69 -2.82
N ALA A 18 3.34 -8.07 -3.20
CA ALA A 18 3.36 -6.93 -4.12
C ALA A 18 4.04 -5.67 -3.56
N SER A 19 4.06 -5.48 -2.24
CA SER A 19 4.69 -4.32 -1.59
C SER A 19 6.20 -4.49 -1.39
N VAL A 20 6.65 -5.68 -1.02
CA VAL A 20 8.06 -5.93 -0.67
C VAL A 20 8.88 -6.41 -1.86
N ASN A 21 8.27 -7.12 -2.83
CA ASN A 21 8.98 -7.60 -4.00
C ASN A 21 9.51 -6.41 -4.82
N ARG A 22 10.79 -6.47 -5.21
CA ARG A 22 11.50 -5.40 -5.96
C ARG A 22 11.65 -4.07 -5.22
N SER A 23 11.19 -3.98 -3.97
CA SER A 23 11.44 -2.80 -3.14
C SER A 23 12.89 -2.73 -2.67
N GLY A 24 13.49 -3.87 -2.31
CA GLY A 24 14.78 -3.89 -1.60
C GLY A 24 14.63 -3.33 -0.18
N VAL A 25 13.53 -3.63 0.50
CA VAL A 25 13.24 -3.15 1.87
C VAL A 25 14.07 -3.86 2.95
N TYR A 26 14.46 -5.11 2.70
CA TYR A 26 15.25 -5.91 3.63
C TYR A 26 16.74 -5.73 3.41
N GLU A 27 17.49 -5.79 4.50
CA GLU A 27 18.94 -5.89 4.46
C GLU A 27 19.37 -7.22 3.80
N PRO A 28 20.38 -7.21 2.90
CA PRO A 28 20.93 -8.42 2.32
C PRO A 28 21.41 -9.40 3.40
N GLY A 29 21.08 -10.69 3.26
CA GLY A 29 21.49 -11.71 4.23
C GLY A 29 20.74 -11.70 5.57
N GLY A 30 19.72 -10.87 5.75
CA GLY A 30 18.91 -10.85 6.96
C GLY A 30 18.17 -12.18 7.23
N ASP A 31 17.95 -12.46 8.51
CA ASP A 31 17.36 -13.71 9.02
C ASP A 31 15.92 -13.90 8.50
N PRO A 32 15.61 -15.06 7.87
CA PRO A 32 14.24 -15.40 7.48
C PRO A 32 13.22 -15.35 8.62
N GLU A 33 13.59 -15.73 9.84
CA GLU A 33 12.70 -15.74 11.00
C GLU A 33 12.36 -14.31 11.42
N GLU A 34 13.36 -13.44 11.57
CA GLU A 34 13.12 -12.02 11.87
C GLU A 34 12.29 -11.31 10.78
N ARG A 35 12.44 -11.71 9.51
CA ARG A 35 11.60 -11.20 8.41
C ARG A 35 10.15 -11.65 8.53
N SER A 36 9.93 -12.88 9.03
CA SER A 36 8.59 -13.38 9.34
C SER A 36 7.99 -12.60 10.51
N ASP A 37 8.74 -12.41 11.59
CA ASP A 37 8.31 -11.63 12.77
C ASP A 37 7.97 -10.19 12.40
N PHE A 38 8.80 -9.56 11.55
CA PHE A 38 8.51 -8.23 11.02
C PHE A 38 7.19 -8.20 10.24
N ARG A 39 6.98 -9.19 9.38
CA ARG A 39 5.74 -9.30 8.60
C ARG A 39 4.53 -9.44 9.51
N GLU A 40 4.58 -10.38 10.44
CA GLU A 40 3.49 -10.68 11.36
C GLU A 40 3.19 -9.48 12.25
N GLY A 41 4.20 -8.86 12.84
CA GLY A 41 4.03 -7.67 13.67
C GLY A 41 3.47 -6.47 12.89
N LEU A 42 3.85 -6.30 11.62
CA LEU A 42 3.31 -5.21 10.81
C LEU A 42 1.87 -5.47 10.36
N VAL A 43 1.53 -6.71 10.01
CA VAL A 43 0.16 -7.13 9.70
C VAL A 43 -0.73 -6.95 10.93
N ASP A 44 -0.32 -7.43 12.10
CA ASP A 44 -1.05 -7.26 13.37
C ASP A 44 -1.29 -5.77 13.67
N TYR A 45 -0.28 -4.92 13.49
CA TYR A 45 -0.44 -3.48 13.66
C TYR A 45 -1.52 -2.90 12.73
N ILE A 46 -1.53 -3.30 11.45
CA ILE A 46 -2.55 -2.82 10.51
C ILE A 46 -3.94 -3.34 10.90
N GLU A 47 -4.07 -4.62 11.22
CA GLU A 47 -5.35 -5.25 11.58
C GLU A 47 -5.95 -4.69 12.86
N THR A 48 -5.12 -4.41 13.87
CA THR A 48 -5.59 -3.97 15.19
C THR A 48 -5.70 -2.46 15.32
N LYS A 49 -4.89 -1.68 14.58
CA LYS A 49 -4.83 -0.21 14.74
C LYS A 49 -5.36 0.59 13.57
N ILE A 50 -5.34 0.05 12.34
CA ILE A 50 -5.66 0.80 11.12
C ILE A 50 -6.98 0.31 10.50
N LEU A 51 -7.09 -0.98 10.14
CA LEU A 51 -8.27 -1.49 9.43
C LEU A 51 -9.62 -1.27 10.12
N PRO A 52 -9.74 -1.24 11.46
CA PRO A 52 -11.03 -0.95 12.11
C PRO A 52 -11.61 0.42 11.71
N THR A 53 -10.77 1.41 11.37
CA THR A 53 -11.26 2.73 10.95
C THR A 53 -11.90 2.70 9.55
N TYR A 54 -11.52 1.74 8.71
CA TYR A 54 -12.00 1.59 7.34
C TYR A 54 -13.33 0.82 7.24
N GLN A 55 -13.93 0.41 8.36
CA GLN A 55 -15.31 -0.10 8.36
C GLN A 55 -16.33 0.99 7.96
N LYS A 56 -15.92 2.26 8.03
CA LYS A 56 -16.64 3.44 7.54
C LYS A 56 -15.79 4.20 6.53
N GLN A 57 -16.40 5.17 5.83
CA GLN A 57 -15.67 6.01 4.89
C GLN A 57 -14.57 6.80 5.62
N VAL A 58 -13.32 6.60 5.18
CA VAL A 58 -12.14 7.33 5.67
C VAL A 58 -11.83 8.47 4.69
N ARG A 59 -11.53 9.66 5.25
CA ARG A 59 -11.12 10.83 4.46
C ARG A 59 -9.64 10.77 4.12
N GLU A 60 -9.23 11.48 3.08
CA GLU A 60 -7.85 11.48 2.60
C GLU A 60 -6.83 11.89 3.70
N GLU A 61 -7.15 12.89 4.51
CA GLU A 61 -6.26 13.37 5.57
C GLU A 61 -6.01 12.31 6.66
N GLU A 62 -7.04 11.53 6.98
CA GLU A 62 -6.95 10.42 7.94
C GLU A 62 -6.19 9.24 7.32
N HIS A 63 -6.44 8.93 6.06
CA HIS A 63 -5.70 7.91 5.33
C HIS A 63 -4.20 8.20 5.28
N LEU A 64 -3.81 9.45 5.02
CA LEU A 64 -2.40 9.88 5.04
C LEU A 64 -1.78 9.75 6.44
N LYS A 65 -2.55 9.99 7.51
CA LYS A 65 -2.09 9.74 8.89
C LYS A 65 -1.84 8.25 9.13
N HIS A 66 -2.72 7.36 8.64
CA HIS A 66 -2.51 5.92 8.73
C HIS A 66 -1.27 5.45 7.99
N LEU A 67 -0.98 5.98 6.80
CA LEU A 67 0.25 5.69 6.08
C LEU A 67 1.48 6.15 6.86
N GLY A 68 1.45 7.37 7.41
CA GLY A 68 2.52 7.87 8.26
C GLY A 68 2.72 7.05 9.54
N SER A 69 1.65 6.60 10.19
CA SER A 69 1.74 5.76 11.38
C SER A 69 2.26 4.36 11.04
N LEU A 70 1.88 3.82 9.88
CA LEU A 70 2.39 2.55 9.37
C LEU A 70 3.89 2.60 9.07
N VAL A 71 4.37 3.69 8.45
CA VAL A 71 5.81 3.93 8.26
C VAL A 71 6.56 3.92 9.59
N LYS A 72 6.05 4.64 10.59
CA LYS A 72 6.65 4.68 11.93
C LYS A 72 6.65 3.32 12.62
N ALA A 73 5.54 2.58 12.54
CA ALA A 73 5.42 1.24 13.11
C ALA A 73 6.39 0.27 12.43
N GLY A 74 6.46 0.28 11.09
CA GLY A 74 7.39 -0.55 10.31
C GLY A 74 8.84 -0.32 10.70
N ASN A 75 9.28 0.95 10.79
CA ASN A 75 10.64 1.27 11.23
C ASN A 75 10.94 0.86 12.68
N ARG A 76 9.93 0.85 13.56
CA ARG A 76 10.09 0.40 14.94
C ARG A 76 10.20 -1.13 15.04
N ILE A 77 9.33 -1.85 14.33
CA ILE A 77 9.24 -3.32 14.38
C ILE A 77 10.43 -3.94 13.63
N GLY A 78 10.73 -3.45 12.43
CA GLY A 78 11.73 -4.03 11.54
C GLY A 78 13.16 -3.58 11.79
N LYS A 79 13.50 -3.07 12.98
CA LYS A 79 14.81 -2.44 13.24
C LYS A 79 16.00 -3.37 12.93
N SER A 80 15.85 -4.68 13.10
CA SER A 80 16.92 -5.67 12.81
C SER A 80 16.95 -6.14 11.35
N VAL A 81 15.87 -5.97 10.58
CA VAL A 81 15.73 -6.55 9.23
C VAL A 81 15.69 -5.55 8.09
N LEU A 82 15.37 -4.29 8.41
CA LEU A 82 15.28 -3.23 7.41
C LEU A 82 16.67 -2.70 7.08
N GLY A 83 16.89 -2.38 5.81
CA GLY A 83 18.13 -1.72 5.40
C GLY A 83 18.19 -0.26 5.82
N HIS A 84 19.28 0.41 5.43
CA HIS A 84 19.58 1.81 5.80
C HIS A 84 18.40 2.79 5.63
N ASP A 85 17.63 2.67 4.54
CA ASP A 85 16.52 3.58 4.24
C ASP A 85 15.24 3.27 5.05
N GLY A 86 15.26 2.19 5.83
CA GLY A 86 14.15 1.76 6.66
C GLY A 86 12.90 1.35 5.88
N TYR A 87 11.78 1.33 6.59
CA TYR A 87 10.48 1.07 5.99
C TYR A 87 9.94 2.35 5.34
N ARG A 88 9.95 2.36 4.01
CA ARG A 88 9.67 3.56 3.19
C ARG A 88 8.17 3.79 2.96
N PHE A 89 7.81 5.06 2.76
CA PHE A 89 6.43 5.47 2.49
C PHE A 89 5.82 4.78 1.26
N GLY A 90 6.62 4.62 0.21
CA GLY A 90 6.25 3.90 -1.00
C GLY A 90 5.84 2.44 -0.77
N VAL A 91 6.55 1.74 0.13
CA VAL A 91 6.24 0.36 0.51
C VAL A 91 4.98 0.31 1.38
N ALA A 92 4.90 1.21 2.37
CA ALA A 92 3.75 1.31 3.27
C ALA A 92 2.43 1.58 2.52
N GLN A 93 2.43 2.52 1.57
CA GLN A 93 1.24 2.80 0.75
C GLN A 93 0.87 1.63 -0.16
N LYS A 94 1.85 0.93 -0.73
CA LYS A 94 1.57 -0.20 -1.62
C LYS A 94 0.90 -1.33 -0.84
N LEU A 95 1.42 -1.63 0.35
CA LEU A 95 0.86 -2.65 1.24
C LEU A 95 -0.58 -2.29 1.66
N LEU A 96 -0.77 -1.12 2.26
CA LEU A 96 -2.07 -0.74 2.81
C LEU A 96 -3.11 -0.57 1.70
N ASN A 97 -2.80 0.15 0.63
CA ASN A 97 -3.80 0.48 -0.39
C ASN A 97 -4.21 -0.75 -1.21
N LEU A 98 -3.29 -1.71 -1.40
CA LEU A 98 -3.63 -2.96 -2.07
C LEU A 98 -4.51 -3.86 -1.18
N GLN A 99 -4.24 -3.92 0.12
CA GLN A 99 -5.13 -4.61 1.05
C GLN A 99 -6.52 -3.98 1.08
N LEU A 100 -6.61 -2.66 1.13
CA LEU A 100 -7.88 -1.93 1.08
C LEU A 100 -8.61 -2.17 -0.25
N LYS A 101 -7.91 -2.21 -1.38
CA LYS A 101 -8.49 -2.57 -2.68
C LYS A 101 -9.15 -3.95 -2.62
N TYR A 102 -8.46 -4.98 -2.12
CA TYR A 102 -9.05 -6.32 -2.03
C TYR A 102 -10.27 -6.36 -1.12
N LEU A 103 -10.19 -5.77 0.07
CA LEU A 103 -11.32 -5.70 0.99
C LEU A 103 -12.52 -4.97 0.39
N TRP A 104 -12.30 -3.88 -0.35
CA TRP A 104 -13.36 -3.12 -1.01
C TRP A 104 -13.99 -3.90 -2.17
N CYS A 105 -13.16 -4.51 -3.05
CA CYS A 105 -13.65 -5.34 -4.14
C CYS A 105 -14.48 -6.53 -3.64
N SER A 106 -14.14 -7.07 -2.46
CA SER A 106 -14.90 -8.12 -1.76
C SER A 106 -16.07 -7.61 -0.92
N LYS A 107 -16.41 -6.32 -0.98
CA LYS A 107 -17.51 -5.68 -0.26
C LYS A 107 -17.39 -5.75 1.28
N PHE A 108 -16.18 -5.92 1.80
CA PHE A 108 -15.94 -5.93 3.25
C PHE A 108 -15.77 -4.54 3.86
N ILE A 109 -15.42 -3.54 3.04
CA ILE A 109 -15.29 -2.14 3.44
C ILE A 109 -15.85 -1.21 2.34
N PRO A 110 -16.22 0.03 2.66
CA PRO A 110 -16.49 1.08 1.67
C PRO A 110 -15.25 1.40 0.81
N GLU A 111 -15.49 2.22 -0.22
CA GLU A 111 -14.47 2.61 -1.19
C GLU A 111 -13.30 3.36 -0.52
N PRO A 112 -12.04 2.92 -0.73
CA PRO A 112 -10.89 3.58 -0.13
C PRO A 112 -10.61 4.92 -0.82
N PRO A 113 -10.04 5.91 -0.10
CA PRO A 113 -9.76 7.22 -0.68
C PRO A 113 -8.71 7.17 -1.79
N HIS A 114 -7.71 6.29 -1.66
CA HIS A 114 -6.62 6.10 -2.63
C HIS A 114 -6.55 4.65 -3.12
N CYS A 115 -6.05 4.48 -4.34
CA CYS A 115 -5.64 3.22 -4.91
C CYS A 115 -4.15 2.93 -4.65
N PRO A 116 -3.66 1.69 -4.86
CA PRO A 116 -2.25 1.38 -4.69
C PRO A 116 -1.40 2.02 -5.79
N VAL A 117 -0.36 2.75 -5.40
CA VAL A 117 0.60 3.35 -6.34
C VAL A 117 1.69 2.35 -6.65
N ASP A 118 1.88 2.04 -7.93
CA ASP A 118 2.99 1.26 -8.43
C ASP A 118 3.49 1.80 -9.78
N ARG A 119 4.40 1.07 -10.43
CA ARG A 119 4.94 1.46 -11.72
C ARG A 119 3.88 1.51 -12.81
N VAL A 120 2.91 0.58 -12.81
CA VAL A 120 1.82 0.53 -13.80
C VAL A 120 1.02 1.80 -13.72
N MET A 121 0.58 2.15 -12.51
CA MET A 121 -0.23 3.35 -12.29
C MET A 121 0.52 4.64 -12.56
N ILE A 122 1.79 4.74 -12.13
CA ILE A 122 2.63 5.91 -12.45
C ILE A 122 2.78 6.08 -13.96
N ASN A 123 2.95 4.98 -14.71
CA ASN A 123 3.11 5.02 -16.17
C ASN A 123 1.87 5.47 -16.93
N LYS A 124 0.68 5.47 -16.31
CA LYS A 124 -0.56 6.02 -16.88
C LYS A 124 -0.69 7.53 -16.63
N THR A 125 0.27 8.15 -15.93
CA THR A 125 0.28 9.59 -15.63
C THR A 125 1.42 10.33 -16.33
N VAL A 126 1.45 11.65 -16.18
CA VAL A 126 2.57 12.51 -16.62
C VAL A 126 3.91 12.16 -15.96
N LEU A 127 3.92 11.40 -14.85
CA LEU A 127 5.12 10.99 -14.11
C LEU A 127 5.77 9.71 -14.64
N LYS A 128 5.32 9.20 -15.79
CA LYS A 128 5.89 8.02 -16.45
C LYS A 128 7.42 8.12 -16.53
N ASN A 129 8.10 7.08 -16.02
CA ASN A 129 9.56 6.98 -15.94
C ASN A 129 10.29 8.06 -15.10
N GLN A 130 9.58 8.92 -14.36
CA GLN A 130 10.18 9.99 -13.55
C GLN A 130 10.24 9.64 -12.06
N VAL A 131 9.35 8.77 -11.59
CA VAL A 131 9.22 8.42 -10.18
C VAL A 131 9.30 6.92 -9.98
N ALA A 132 10.13 6.48 -9.04
CA ALA A 132 10.17 5.11 -8.55
C ALA A 132 9.42 5.02 -7.21
N TRP A 133 8.23 4.42 -7.23
CA TRP A 133 7.40 4.33 -6.03
C TRP A 133 8.10 3.65 -4.86
N THR A 134 8.94 2.65 -5.12
CA THR A 134 9.71 1.91 -4.10
C THR A 134 10.69 2.79 -3.32
N ARG A 135 11.11 3.92 -3.90
CA ARG A 135 12.08 4.85 -3.30
C ARG A 135 11.45 6.04 -2.59
N MET A 136 10.11 6.18 -2.62
CA MET A 136 9.44 7.29 -1.93
C MET A 136 9.57 7.15 -0.41
N THR A 137 10.16 8.14 0.24
CA THR A 137 10.39 8.15 1.69
C THR A 137 9.42 9.07 2.43
N SER A 138 8.76 9.99 1.72
CA SER A 138 7.96 11.05 2.34
C SER A 138 6.50 11.09 1.86
N VAL A 139 5.64 11.62 2.72
CA VAL A 139 4.24 11.93 2.38
C VAL A 139 4.14 12.96 1.24
N THR A 140 5.10 13.88 1.13
CA THR A 140 5.12 14.92 0.10
C THR A 140 5.33 14.32 -1.28
N GLU A 141 6.27 13.38 -1.43
CA GLU A 141 6.47 12.65 -2.69
C GLU A 141 5.22 11.85 -3.07
N TYR A 142 4.64 11.14 -2.10
CA TYR A 142 3.41 10.40 -2.32
C TYR A 142 2.26 11.28 -2.78
N LYS A 143 2.04 12.44 -2.13
CA LYS A 143 1.01 13.41 -2.53
C LYS A 143 1.19 13.92 -3.96
N LYS A 144 2.43 14.13 -4.41
CA LYS A 144 2.71 14.52 -5.81
C LYS A 144 2.22 13.46 -6.79
N VAL A 145 2.47 12.18 -6.48
CA VAL A 145 2.00 11.07 -7.33
C VAL A 145 0.48 10.95 -7.31
N ILE A 146 -0.13 11.06 -6.12
CA ILE A 146 -1.59 11.05 -5.98
C ILE A 146 -2.25 12.19 -6.75
N ALA A 147 -1.68 13.40 -6.73
CA ALA A 147 -2.18 14.53 -7.50
C ALA A 147 -2.13 14.25 -9.02
N ALA A 148 -1.02 13.71 -9.52
CA ALA A 148 -0.90 13.34 -10.93
C ALA A 148 -1.91 12.25 -11.34
N MET A 149 -2.13 11.25 -10.49
CA MET A 149 -3.16 10.22 -10.70
C MET A 149 -4.57 10.81 -10.67
N ARG A 150 -4.83 11.76 -9.77
CA ARG A 150 -6.14 12.43 -9.64
C ARG A 150 -6.48 13.22 -10.89
N THR A 151 -5.50 13.91 -11.48
CA THR A 151 -5.69 14.57 -12.78
C THR A 151 -6.16 13.61 -13.88
N GLU A 152 -5.65 12.36 -13.91
CA GLU A 152 -6.08 11.36 -14.89
C GLU A 152 -7.46 10.76 -14.58
N ALA A 153 -7.76 10.54 -13.29
CA ALA A 153 -9.06 10.05 -12.84
C ALA A 153 -10.19 11.08 -13.09
N ASP A 154 -9.92 12.36 -12.86
CA ASP A 154 -10.87 13.47 -13.03
C ASP A 154 -11.29 13.65 -14.50
N LYS A 155 -10.40 13.38 -15.47
CA LYS A 155 -10.75 13.37 -16.91
C LYS A 155 -11.87 12.38 -17.22
N GLN A 156 -11.97 11.30 -16.44
CA GLN A 156 -13.00 10.27 -16.58
C GLN A 156 -14.12 10.41 -15.53
N LYS A 157 -14.07 11.45 -14.68
CA LYS A 157 -15.00 11.67 -13.56
C LYS A 157 -15.07 10.49 -12.59
N LEU A 158 -13.93 9.83 -12.37
CA LEU A 158 -13.80 8.69 -11.48
C LEU A 158 -13.04 9.07 -10.21
N SER A 159 -13.29 8.35 -9.13
CA SER A 159 -12.40 8.34 -7.98
C SER A 159 -11.08 7.63 -8.34
N LEU A 160 -10.04 7.82 -7.53
CA LEU A 160 -8.76 7.12 -7.70
C LEU A 160 -8.91 5.59 -7.65
N ALA A 161 -9.75 5.09 -6.74
CA ALA A 161 -10.01 3.66 -6.56
C ALA A 161 -10.69 3.05 -7.80
N ARG A 162 -11.69 3.74 -8.38
CA ARG A 162 -12.39 3.27 -9.58
C ARG A 162 -11.54 3.42 -10.84
N TRP A 163 -10.88 4.56 -10.99
CA TRP A 163 -9.97 4.79 -12.11
C TRP A 163 -8.90 3.71 -12.19
N GLU A 164 -8.31 3.33 -11.06
CA GLU A 164 -7.34 2.24 -11.03
C GLU A 164 -7.93 0.90 -11.52
N LEU A 165 -9.15 0.54 -11.11
CA LEU A 165 -9.79 -0.68 -11.60
C LEU A 165 -10.04 -0.69 -13.11
N GLU A 166 -10.32 0.48 -13.71
CA GLU A 166 -10.57 0.58 -15.15
C GLU A 166 -9.30 0.52 -15.99
N VAL A 167 -8.21 1.15 -15.53
CA VAL A 167 -6.97 1.25 -16.31
C VAL A 167 -5.92 0.19 -15.97
N PHE A 168 -6.12 -0.54 -14.88
CA PHE A 168 -5.25 -1.65 -14.47
C PHE A 168 -5.48 -2.86 -15.37
N ASP A 169 -4.48 -3.18 -16.20
CA ASP A 169 -4.40 -4.44 -16.93
C ASP A 169 -3.36 -5.35 -16.28
N ARG A 170 -3.75 -6.58 -15.93
CA ARG A 170 -2.85 -7.58 -15.35
C ARG A 170 -1.70 -7.95 -16.29
N ARG A 171 -1.84 -7.75 -17.61
CA ARG A 171 -0.75 -7.98 -18.58
C ARG A 171 0.40 -6.97 -18.45
N ASP A 172 0.13 -5.81 -17.85
CA ASP A 172 1.11 -4.75 -17.62
C ASP A 172 1.76 -4.81 -16.21
N ALA A 173 1.28 -5.69 -15.32
CA ALA A 173 1.57 -5.72 -13.87
C ALA A 173 2.73 -6.64 -13.44
#